data_AF-A0A351FEI2-F1
#
_entry.id   AF-A0A351FEI2-F1
#
_cell.length_a   1.000
_cell.length_b   1.000
_cell.length_c   1.000
_cell.angle_alpha   90.00
_cell.angle_beta   90.00
_cell.angle_gamma   90.00
#
_symmetry.space_group_name_H-M   'P 1'
#
loop_
_entity.id
_entity.type
_entity.pdbx_description
1 polymer ?
#
loop_
_entity_poly.entity_id
_entity_poly.type
_entity_poly.pdbx_seq_one_letter_code
_entity_poly.pdbx_strand_id
1 'polypeptide(L)'
;MDEGITVWTMDLAVGDGMETCHKILLSKATIAMKRVFPNGTGFVAILGSLLGWAWIDPKAAVSGGPVITGLFANFLIVVIFFLQGWRLRPARMFEVWADGYTLWITQIAIIATPVALVLSGWAVGVISEEKLSPFLLLACLPTTISSCVVYARGSGGDGDYALGHATLSNLLAPFLVPLAWFFLIRPSGPAHFPMTSALMEVVPNMLLLVGLPCFFGWWFRKAVAP
;
A
#
# COMPACT_ATOMS: atom_id res chain seq x y z
N MET A 1 47.00 -40.09 33.86
CA MET A 1 46.75 -38.64 33.99
C MET A 1 46.11 -38.14 32.69
N ASP A 2 45.12 -38.88 32.16
CA ASP A 2 44.63 -38.74 30.77
C ASP A 2 43.11 -38.47 30.65
N GLU A 3 42.39 -38.33 31.77
CA GLU A 3 40.95 -38.02 31.72
C GLU A 3 40.65 -36.52 31.57
N GLY A 4 41.67 -35.67 31.66
CA GLY A 4 41.52 -34.21 31.61
C GLY A 4 41.59 -33.58 30.22
N ILE A 5 41.97 -34.30 29.16
CA ILE A 5 42.15 -33.71 27.81
C ILE A 5 40.96 -34.04 26.88
N THR A 6 40.32 -35.19 27.08
CA THR A 6 39.15 -35.63 26.29
C THR A 6 37.89 -34.83 26.61
N VAL A 7 37.68 -34.42 27.88
CA VAL A 7 36.50 -33.62 28.27
C VAL A 7 36.55 -32.22 27.64
N TRP A 8 37.70 -31.56 27.66
CA TRP A 8 37.85 -30.20 27.11
C TRP A 8 37.76 -30.13 25.58
N THR A 9 38.22 -31.18 24.89
CA THR A 9 38.10 -31.25 23.41
C THR A 9 36.67 -31.54 22.97
N MET A 10 35.90 -32.28 23.77
CA MET A 10 34.49 -32.56 23.52
C MET A 10 33.61 -31.32 23.78
N ASP A 11 33.85 -30.58 24.86
CA ASP A 11 33.13 -29.33 25.17
C ASP A 11 33.42 -28.21 24.15
N LEU A 12 34.67 -28.09 23.66
CA LEU A 12 35.01 -27.13 22.60
C LEU A 12 34.39 -27.50 21.24
N ALA A 13 34.33 -28.79 20.89
CA ALA A 13 33.69 -29.25 19.65
C ALA A 13 32.16 -29.11 19.69
N VAL A 14 31.55 -29.30 20.86
CA VAL A 14 30.11 -29.08 21.07
C VAL A 14 29.77 -27.58 21.06
N GLY A 15 30.61 -26.74 21.68
CA GLY A 15 30.45 -25.28 21.68
C GLY A 15 30.50 -24.68 20.27
N ASP A 16 31.49 -25.06 19.47
CA ASP A 16 31.69 -24.56 18.10
C ASP A 16 30.61 -25.10 17.13
N GLY A 17 30.21 -26.36 17.30
CA GLY A 17 29.13 -26.98 16.55
C GLY A 17 27.76 -26.35 16.82
N MET A 18 27.49 -25.98 18.08
CA MET A 18 26.22 -25.37 18.49
C MET A 18 26.11 -23.90 18.06
N GLU A 19 27.21 -23.14 18.11
CA GLU A 19 27.26 -21.76 17.60
C GLU A 19 27.09 -21.73 16.07
N THR A 20 27.72 -22.68 15.37
CA THR A 20 27.60 -22.85 13.92
C THR A 20 26.18 -23.27 13.52
N CYS A 21 25.55 -24.19 14.26
CA CYS A 21 24.18 -24.62 14.03
C CYS A 21 23.18 -23.46 14.24
N HIS A 22 23.38 -22.65 15.28
CA HIS A 22 22.55 -21.47 15.55
C HIS A 22 22.67 -20.42 14.43
N LYS A 23 23.90 -20.14 13.94
CA LYS A 23 24.13 -19.23 12.80
C LYS A 23 23.50 -19.75 11.51
N ILE A 24 23.57 -21.06 11.24
CA ILE A 24 22.95 -21.69 10.07
C ILE A 24 21.42 -21.66 10.16
N LEU A 25 20.85 -21.94 11.33
CA LEU A 25 19.40 -21.88 11.54
C LEU A 25 18.88 -20.45 11.44
N LEU A 26 19.56 -19.47 12.04
CA LEU A 26 19.23 -18.05 11.89
C LEU A 26 19.37 -17.58 10.44
N SER A 27 20.42 -18.00 9.74
CA SER A 27 20.61 -17.69 8.32
C SER A 27 19.49 -18.29 7.46
N LYS A 28 19.16 -19.58 7.65
CA LYS A 28 18.07 -20.26 6.95
C LYS A 28 16.71 -19.65 7.28
N ALA A 29 16.46 -19.30 8.54
CA ALA A 29 15.24 -18.61 8.96
C ALA A 29 15.16 -17.21 8.35
N THR A 30 16.26 -16.47 8.29
CA THR A 30 16.33 -15.15 7.65
C THR A 30 16.12 -15.24 6.14
N ILE A 31 16.67 -16.26 5.48
CA ILE A 31 16.49 -16.53 4.05
C ILE A 31 15.05 -17.00 3.76
N ALA A 32 14.48 -17.87 4.59
CA ALA A 32 13.10 -18.32 4.48
C ALA A 32 12.12 -17.17 4.72
N MET A 33 12.35 -16.34 5.73
CA MET A 33 11.60 -15.11 6.00
C MET A 33 11.71 -14.15 4.81
N LYS A 34 12.91 -13.89 4.31
CA LYS A 34 13.14 -13.11 3.07
C LYS A 34 12.46 -13.70 1.83
N ARG A 35 12.11 -14.99 1.80
CA ARG A 35 11.34 -15.63 0.72
C ARG A 35 9.83 -15.65 0.95
N VAL A 36 9.38 -15.68 2.20
CA VAL A 36 7.95 -15.65 2.56
C VAL A 36 7.35 -14.24 2.43
N PHE A 37 8.16 -13.19 2.64
CA PHE A 37 7.76 -11.80 2.41
C PHE A 37 7.43 -11.44 0.93
N PRO A 38 8.21 -11.85 -0.09
CA PRO A 38 7.90 -11.53 -1.49
C PRO A 38 6.77 -12.36 -2.10
N ASN A 39 6.39 -13.51 -1.52
CA ASN A 39 5.29 -14.35 -2.03
C ASN A 39 3.89 -13.87 -1.60
N GLY A 40 3.77 -12.72 -0.92
CA GLY A 40 2.49 -12.13 -0.48
C GLY A 40 1.84 -12.85 0.70
N THR A 41 2.09 -14.14 0.90
CA THR A 41 1.52 -14.94 2.00
C THR A 41 2.00 -14.47 3.38
N GLY A 42 3.26 -14.08 3.51
CA GLY A 42 3.79 -13.51 4.76
C GLY A 42 3.10 -12.21 5.16
N PHE A 43 2.87 -11.32 4.17
CA PHE A 43 2.15 -10.07 4.40
C PHE A 43 0.69 -10.33 4.83
N VAL A 44 -0.01 -11.25 4.18
CA VAL A 44 -1.38 -11.62 4.54
C VAL A 44 -1.45 -12.20 5.95
N ALA A 45 -0.52 -13.07 6.33
CA ALA A 45 -0.47 -13.65 7.67
C ALA A 45 -0.25 -12.58 8.76
N ILE A 46 0.67 -11.64 8.53
CA ILE A 46 0.94 -10.54 9.45
C ILE A 46 -0.30 -9.62 9.54
N LEU A 47 -0.89 -9.26 8.40
CA LEU A 47 -2.08 -8.42 8.35
C LEU A 47 -3.25 -9.07 9.12
N GLY A 48 -3.51 -10.36 8.88
CA GLY A 48 -4.55 -11.11 9.58
C GLY A 48 -4.29 -11.19 11.09
N SER A 49 -3.04 -11.38 11.50
CA SER A 49 -2.65 -11.41 12.91
C SER A 49 -2.86 -10.05 13.59
N LEU A 50 -2.49 -8.95 12.93
CA LEU A 50 -2.69 -7.59 13.45
C LEU A 50 -4.17 -7.22 13.55
N LEU A 51 -4.97 -7.60 12.55
CA LEU A 51 -6.43 -7.41 12.59
C LEU A 51 -7.07 -8.22 13.71
N GLY A 52 -6.63 -9.48 13.91
CA GLY A 52 -7.07 -10.32 15.02
C GLY A 52 -6.70 -9.71 16.38
N TRP A 53 -5.50 -9.16 16.52
CA TRP A 53 -5.09 -8.48 17.75
C TRP A 53 -5.93 -7.22 17.99
N ALA A 54 -6.12 -6.38 16.98
CA ALA A 54 -6.93 -5.17 17.08
C ALA A 54 -8.41 -5.46 17.41
N TRP A 55 -8.91 -6.63 17.00
CA TRP A 55 -10.25 -7.10 17.37
C TRP A 55 -10.36 -7.46 18.87
N ILE A 56 -9.31 -8.06 19.44
CA ILE A 56 -9.28 -8.47 20.85
C ILE A 56 -9.08 -7.26 21.77
N ASP A 57 -8.18 -6.34 21.41
CA ASP A 57 -7.93 -5.11 22.15
C ASP A 57 -7.92 -3.88 21.23
N PRO A 58 -9.09 -3.25 21.01
CA PRO A 58 -9.19 -2.02 20.23
C PRO A 58 -8.42 -0.85 20.85
N LYS A 59 -8.19 -0.86 22.17
CA LYS A 59 -7.49 0.22 22.88
C LYS A 59 -5.98 0.14 22.63
N ALA A 60 -5.43 -1.06 22.47
CA ALA A 60 -4.04 -1.25 22.06
C ALA A 60 -3.73 -0.62 20.69
N ALA A 61 -4.70 -0.59 19.77
CA ALA A 61 -4.54 0.04 18.45
C ALA A 61 -4.47 1.59 18.51
N VAL A 62 -4.96 2.20 19.59
CA VAL A 62 -5.07 3.66 19.77
C VAL A 62 -4.15 4.18 20.89
N SER A 63 -3.32 3.31 21.48
CA SER A 63 -2.62 3.56 22.75
C SER A 63 -1.59 4.70 22.74
N GLY A 64 -1.19 5.22 21.57
CA GLY A 64 -0.27 6.36 21.45
C GLY A 64 -0.90 7.74 21.69
N GLY A 65 -2.22 7.86 21.78
CA GLY A 65 -2.92 9.14 21.83
C GLY A 65 -2.93 9.89 20.48
N PRO A 66 -3.84 10.86 20.28
CA PRO A 66 -4.12 11.43 18.95
C PRO A 66 -2.90 12.05 18.25
N VAL A 67 -1.98 12.64 19.01
CA VAL A 67 -0.80 13.33 18.48
C VAL A 67 0.24 12.34 17.93
N ILE A 68 0.55 11.28 18.67
CA ILE A 68 1.54 10.27 18.23
C ILE A 68 0.97 9.46 17.07
N THR A 69 -0.31 9.07 17.15
CA THR A 69 -0.98 8.35 16.06
C THR A 69 -1.07 9.20 14.79
N GLY A 70 -1.38 10.49 14.90
CA GLY A 70 -1.42 11.41 13.77
C GLY A 70 -0.04 11.64 13.13
N LEU A 71 1.00 11.85 13.94
CA LEU A 71 2.37 12.02 13.45
C LEU A 71 2.87 10.75 12.73
N PHE A 72 2.58 9.57 13.31
CA PHE A 72 2.96 8.29 12.71
C PHE A 72 2.23 8.02 11.38
N ALA A 73 0.93 8.34 11.30
CA ALA A 73 0.17 8.25 10.06
C ALA A 73 0.73 9.19 8.98
N ASN A 74 1.00 10.45 9.32
CA ASN A 74 1.59 11.40 8.38
C ASN A 74 2.97 10.94 7.89
N PHE A 75 3.81 10.43 8.79
CA PHE A 75 5.11 9.87 8.44
C PHE A 75 4.97 8.68 7.48
N LEU A 76 4.05 7.75 7.74
CA LEU A 76 3.76 6.62 6.85
C LEU A 76 3.29 7.07 5.46
N ILE A 77 2.40 8.06 5.40
CA ILE A 77 1.92 8.65 4.14
C ILE A 77 3.11 9.20 3.34
N VAL A 78 3.96 10.01 3.98
CA VAL A 78 5.17 10.58 3.35
C VAL A 78 6.08 9.47 2.82
N VAL A 79 6.33 8.42 3.60
CA VAL A 79 7.18 7.29 3.18
C VAL A 79 6.58 6.53 2.00
N ILE A 80 5.28 6.21 2.04
CA ILE A 80 4.59 5.46 0.97
C ILE A 80 4.62 6.27 -0.34
N PHE A 81 4.30 7.56 -0.29
CA PHE A 81 4.32 8.40 -1.48
C PHE A 81 5.73 8.71 -1.99
N PHE A 82 6.72 8.83 -1.09
CA PHE A 82 8.13 8.90 -1.48
C PHE A 82 8.57 7.66 -2.24
N LEU A 83 8.25 6.46 -1.71
CA LEU A 83 8.55 5.20 -2.39
C LEU A 83 7.80 5.05 -3.72
N GLN A 84 6.56 5.56 -3.79
CA GLN A 84 5.80 5.59 -5.04
C GLN A 84 6.47 6.49 -6.09
N GLY A 85 6.90 7.68 -5.70
CA GLY A 85 7.69 8.59 -6.52
C GLY A 85 9.01 8.00 -6.99
N TRP A 86 9.72 7.31 -6.09
CA TRP A 86 10.94 6.58 -6.44
C TRP A 86 10.68 5.48 -7.49
N ARG A 87 9.56 4.76 -7.40
CA ARG A 87 9.21 3.73 -8.37
C ARG A 87 8.70 4.28 -9.70
N LEU A 88 8.39 5.57 -9.77
CA LEU A 88 7.89 6.23 -10.98
C LEU A 88 8.88 6.06 -12.15
N ARG A 89 8.38 5.61 -13.30
CA ARG A 89 9.16 5.45 -14.54
C ARG A 89 8.56 6.39 -15.60
N PRO A 90 9.10 7.61 -15.78
CA PRO A 90 8.52 8.60 -16.68
C PRO A 90 8.37 8.10 -18.12
N ALA A 91 9.36 7.34 -18.61
CA ALA A 91 9.34 6.75 -19.95
C ALA A 91 8.07 5.91 -20.22
N ARG A 92 7.62 5.13 -19.23
CA ARG A 92 6.40 4.31 -19.33
C ARG A 92 5.13 5.14 -19.24
N MET A 93 5.16 6.26 -18.54
CA MET A 93 4.03 7.19 -18.54
C MET A 93 3.85 7.80 -19.93
N PHE A 94 4.94 8.20 -20.60
CA PHE A 94 4.85 8.73 -21.97
C PHE A 94 4.25 7.73 -22.96
N GLU A 95 4.57 6.44 -22.84
CA GLU A 95 3.95 5.37 -23.64
C GLU A 95 2.43 5.29 -23.43
N VAL A 96 1.96 5.40 -22.19
CA VAL A 96 0.53 5.41 -21.86
C VAL A 96 -0.16 6.69 -22.36
N TRP A 97 0.51 7.84 -22.25
CA TRP A 97 -0.02 9.12 -22.74
C TRP A 97 -0.09 9.21 -24.27
N ALA A 98 0.74 8.45 -24.99
CA ALA A 98 0.70 8.39 -26.45
C ALA A 98 -0.60 7.75 -26.98
N ASP A 99 -1.20 6.84 -26.22
CA ASP A 99 -2.51 6.25 -26.52
C ASP A 99 -3.59 6.85 -25.61
N GLY A 100 -3.96 8.09 -25.91
CA GLY A 100 -4.94 8.85 -25.13
C GLY A 100 -6.31 8.18 -25.04
N TYR A 101 -6.74 7.42 -26.06
CA TYR A 101 -8.04 6.74 -26.04
C TYR A 101 -8.06 5.62 -25.00
N THR A 102 -7.06 4.73 -25.04
CA THR A 102 -6.93 3.64 -24.07
C THR A 102 -6.66 4.18 -22.66
N LEU A 103 -5.95 5.31 -22.55
CA LEU A 103 -5.80 6.05 -21.30
C LEU A 103 -7.14 6.41 -20.66
N TRP A 104 -7.99 7.15 -21.36
CA TRP A 104 -9.26 7.59 -20.79
C TRP A 104 -10.17 6.41 -20.43
N ILE A 105 -10.28 5.41 -21.31
CA ILE A 105 -11.11 4.23 -21.03
C ILE A 105 -10.60 3.46 -19.82
N THR A 106 -9.29 3.23 -19.73
CA THR A 106 -8.71 2.46 -18.62
C THR A 106 -8.87 3.19 -17.30
N GLN A 107 -8.61 4.50 -17.26
CA GLN A 107 -8.77 5.29 -16.03
C GLN A 107 -10.25 5.38 -15.59
N ILE A 108 -11.18 5.51 -16.55
CA ILE A 108 -12.61 5.46 -16.25
C ILE A 108 -13.00 4.08 -15.73
N ALA A 109 -12.56 2.99 -16.38
CA ALA A 109 -12.88 1.63 -15.96
C ALA A 109 -12.37 1.32 -14.55
N ILE A 110 -11.16 1.77 -14.22
CA ILE A 110 -10.56 1.61 -12.89
C ILE A 110 -11.48 2.15 -11.77
N ILE A 111 -12.18 3.26 -12.02
CA ILE A 111 -13.08 3.89 -11.03
C ILE A 111 -14.51 3.37 -11.18
N ALA A 112 -15.01 3.28 -12.42
CA ALA A 112 -16.39 2.95 -12.71
C ALA A 112 -16.71 1.50 -12.33
N THR A 113 -15.80 0.54 -12.54
CA THR A 113 -16.03 -0.86 -12.22
C THR A 113 -16.28 -1.10 -10.72
N PRO A 114 -15.41 -0.68 -9.78
CA PRO A 114 -15.68 -0.86 -8.36
C PRO A 114 -16.90 -0.05 -7.88
N VAL A 115 -17.14 1.15 -8.42
CA VAL A 115 -18.32 1.95 -8.10
C VAL A 115 -19.61 1.22 -8.55
N ALA A 116 -19.64 0.68 -9.76
CA ALA A 116 -20.76 -0.10 -10.28
C ALA A 116 -21.00 -1.38 -9.46
N LEU A 117 -19.93 -2.01 -8.95
CA LEU A 117 -20.04 -3.17 -8.07
C LEU A 117 -20.71 -2.79 -6.73
N VAL A 118 -20.32 -1.67 -6.13
CA VAL A 118 -20.96 -1.19 -4.88
C VAL A 118 -22.43 -0.82 -5.12
N LEU A 119 -22.73 -0.08 -6.19
CA LEU A 119 -24.10 0.30 -6.51
C LEU A 119 -24.99 -0.91 -6.84
N SER A 120 -24.46 -1.92 -7.54
CA SER A 120 -25.20 -3.15 -7.79
C SER A 120 -25.44 -3.94 -6.49
N GLY A 121 -24.45 -4.03 -5.60
CA GLY A 121 -24.59 -4.63 -4.27
C GLY A 121 -25.64 -3.94 -3.41
N TRP A 122 -25.74 -2.61 -3.49
CA TRP A 122 -26.81 -1.85 -2.86
C TRP A 122 -28.18 -2.12 -3.49
N ALA A 123 -28.27 -2.14 -4.84
CA ALA A 123 -29.51 -2.38 -5.56
C ALA A 123 -30.12 -3.77 -5.28
N VAL A 124 -29.27 -4.79 -5.05
CA VAL A 124 -29.73 -6.14 -4.68
C VAL A 124 -29.90 -6.35 -3.16
N GLY A 125 -29.71 -5.30 -2.35
CA GLY A 125 -29.91 -5.33 -0.90
C GLY A 125 -28.78 -5.97 -0.09
N VAL A 126 -27.61 -6.25 -0.70
CA VAL A 126 -26.43 -6.77 0.01
C VAL A 126 -25.77 -5.67 0.87
N ILE A 127 -25.81 -4.43 0.39
CA ILE A 127 -25.27 -3.26 1.10
C ILE A 127 -26.45 -2.43 1.63
N SER A 128 -26.49 -2.20 2.95
CA SER A 128 -27.47 -1.30 3.55
C SER A 128 -27.15 0.16 3.25
N GLU A 129 -28.17 1.03 3.27
CA GLU A 129 -28.02 2.46 2.97
C GLU A 129 -26.95 3.15 3.85
N GLU A 130 -26.90 2.82 5.14
CA GLU A 130 -25.89 3.35 6.08
C GLU A 130 -24.44 3.01 5.67
N LYS A 131 -24.25 1.90 4.96
CA LYS A 131 -22.93 1.42 4.52
C LYS A 131 -22.57 1.92 3.13
N LEU A 132 -23.53 2.43 2.36
CA LEU A 132 -23.31 2.81 0.96
C LEU A 132 -22.19 3.85 0.82
N SER A 133 -22.26 4.93 1.59
CA SER A 133 -21.27 6.02 1.60
C SER A 133 -19.82 5.55 1.83
N PRO A 134 -19.49 4.80 2.91
CA PRO A 134 -18.13 4.30 3.10
C PRO A 134 -17.68 3.28 2.05
N PHE A 135 -18.59 2.45 1.50
CA PHE A 135 -18.24 1.53 0.39
C PHE A 135 -17.98 2.28 -0.92
N LEU A 136 -18.72 3.37 -1.21
CA LEU A 136 -18.45 4.23 -2.38
C LEU A 136 -17.10 4.95 -2.24
N LEU A 137 -16.74 5.40 -1.03
CA LEU A 137 -15.41 5.94 -0.77
C LEU A 137 -14.32 4.90 -1.06
N LEU A 138 -14.51 3.68 -0.55
CA LEU A 138 -13.58 2.56 -0.76
C LEU A 138 -13.42 2.24 -2.25
N ALA A 139 -14.50 2.30 -3.03
CA ALA A 139 -14.47 2.07 -4.47
C ALA A 139 -13.69 3.15 -5.24
N CYS A 140 -13.54 4.35 -4.68
CA CYS A 140 -12.80 5.44 -5.30
C CYS A 140 -11.32 5.48 -4.87
N LEU A 141 -10.88 4.57 -4.00
CA LEU A 141 -9.49 4.50 -3.56
C LEU A 141 -8.55 4.03 -4.69
N PRO A 142 -7.26 4.42 -4.62
CA PRO A 142 -6.28 4.05 -5.63
C PRO A 142 -6.12 2.54 -5.82
N THR A 143 -5.70 2.18 -7.04
CA THR A 143 -5.41 0.78 -7.41
C THR A 143 -4.08 0.27 -6.84
N THR A 144 -3.96 -1.04 -6.62
CA THR A 144 -2.71 -1.62 -6.12
C THR A 144 -1.74 -1.94 -7.26
N ILE A 145 -0.63 -1.18 -7.33
CA ILE A 145 0.35 -1.30 -8.43
C ILE A 145 0.88 -2.73 -8.60
N SER A 146 1.19 -3.42 -7.50
CA SER A 146 1.82 -4.75 -7.56
C SER A 146 0.89 -5.83 -8.11
N SER A 147 -0.40 -5.80 -7.78
CA SER A 147 -1.34 -6.84 -8.20
C SER A 147 -1.72 -6.66 -9.67
N CYS A 148 -1.90 -5.42 -10.14
CA CYS A 148 -2.19 -5.12 -11.54
C CYS A 148 -1.13 -5.68 -12.48
N VAL A 149 0.16 -5.54 -12.16
CA VAL A 149 1.26 -6.06 -12.99
C VAL A 149 1.28 -7.59 -13.02
N VAL A 150 1.08 -8.22 -11.86
CA VAL A 150 1.09 -9.68 -11.74
C VAL A 150 -0.09 -10.29 -12.50
N TYR A 151 -1.30 -9.73 -12.34
CA TYR A 151 -2.49 -10.23 -13.02
C TYR A 151 -2.48 -9.95 -14.52
N ALA A 152 -2.01 -8.77 -14.96
CA ALA A 152 -1.86 -8.47 -16.37
C ALA A 152 -0.90 -9.45 -17.06
N ARG A 153 0.26 -9.73 -16.44
CA ARG A 153 1.20 -10.73 -16.97
C ARG A 153 0.61 -12.15 -16.93
N GLY A 154 -0.11 -12.49 -15.85
CA GLY A 154 -0.77 -13.78 -15.70
C GLY A 154 -1.85 -14.06 -16.74
N SER A 155 -2.51 -13.02 -17.26
CA SER A 155 -3.48 -13.13 -18.36
C SER A 155 -2.86 -13.04 -19.75
N GLY A 156 -1.52 -13.06 -19.87
CA GLY A 156 -0.80 -12.90 -21.14
C GLY A 156 -0.75 -11.45 -21.68
N GLY A 157 -1.10 -10.46 -20.85
CA GLY A 157 -1.04 -9.04 -21.18
C GLY A 157 0.29 -8.37 -20.81
N ASP A 158 0.44 -7.10 -21.17
CA ASP A 158 1.64 -6.30 -20.90
C ASP A 158 1.61 -5.73 -19.46
N GLY A 159 2.44 -6.32 -18.59
CA GLY A 159 2.58 -5.85 -17.22
C GLY A 159 3.25 -4.49 -17.06
N ASP A 160 4.09 -4.07 -18.01
CA ASP A 160 4.73 -2.76 -17.97
C ASP A 160 3.75 -1.66 -18.41
N TYR A 161 2.88 -1.97 -19.37
CA TYR A 161 1.75 -1.10 -19.74
C TYR A 161 0.74 -0.96 -18.58
N ALA A 162 0.37 -2.08 -17.95
CA ALA A 162 -0.50 -2.07 -16.76
C ALA A 162 0.12 -1.30 -15.58
N LEU A 163 1.44 -1.41 -15.38
CA LEU A 163 2.18 -0.62 -14.39
C LEU A 163 2.02 0.88 -14.63
N GLY A 164 2.08 1.33 -15.88
CA GLY A 164 1.91 2.74 -16.25
C GLY A 164 0.54 3.28 -15.84
N HIS A 165 -0.54 2.57 -16.21
CA HIS A 165 -1.92 2.95 -15.84
C HIS A 165 -2.17 2.92 -14.33
N ALA A 166 -1.67 1.89 -13.64
CA ALA A 166 -1.81 1.78 -12.19
C ALA A 166 -1.07 2.92 -11.47
N THR A 167 0.13 3.27 -11.94
CA THR A 167 0.91 4.37 -11.37
C THR A 167 0.22 5.72 -11.59
N LEU A 168 -0.35 5.95 -12.79
CA LEU A 168 -1.10 7.16 -13.09
C LEU A 168 -2.37 7.28 -12.22
N SER A 169 -3.14 6.19 -12.11
CA SER A 169 -4.33 6.13 -11.26
C SER A 169 -4.01 6.48 -9.80
N ASN A 170 -2.90 5.93 -9.28
CA ASN A 170 -2.42 6.25 -7.94
C ASN A 170 -2.04 7.72 -7.75
N LEU A 171 -1.42 8.34 -8.77
CA LEU A 171 -1.04 9.74 -8.72
C LEU A 171 -2.25 10.68 -8.82
N LEU A 172 -3.29 10.26 -9.53
CA LEU A 172 -4.55 11.02 -9.65
C LEU A 172 -5.45 10.86 -8.42
N ALA A 173 -5.34 9.75 -7.69
CA ALA A 173 -6.21 9.43 -6.56
C ALA A 173 -6.31 10.51 -5.46
N PRO A 174 -5.23 11.19 -5.02
CA PRO A 174 -5.31 12.28 -4.06
C PRO A 174 -6.23 13.43 -4.49
N PHE A 175 -6.44 13.61 -5.80
CA PHE A 175 -7.35 14.60 -6.36
C PHE A 175 -8.75 14.04 -6.58
N LEU A 176 -8.85 12.77 -7.00
CA LEU A 176 -10.12 12.11 -7.30
C LEU A 176 -10.91 11.74 -6.05
N VAL A 177 -10.26 11.35 -4.96
CA VAL A 177 -10.92 10.92 -3.71
C VAL A 177 -11.72 12.06 -3.06
N PRO A 178 -11.19 13.29 -2.88
CA PRO A 178 -11.98 14.42 -2.40
C PRO A 178 -13.14 14.79 -3.34
N LEU A 179 -12.94 14.63 -4.66
CA LEU A 179 -13.98 14.89 -5.66
C LEU A 179 -15.12 13.86 -5.55
N ALA A 180 -14.78 12.59 -5.41
CA ALA A 180 -15.72 11.51 -5.17
C ALA A 180 -16.47 11.70 -3.85
N TRP A 181 -15.76 12.12 -2.79
CA TRP A 181 -16.39 12.47 -1.51
C TRP A 181 -17.43 13.59 -1.67
N PHE A 182 -17.17 14.58 -2.51
CA PHE A 182 -18.12 15.66 -2.73
C PHE A 182 -19.33 15.26 -3.57
N PHE A 183 -19.12 14.53 -4.67
CA PHE A 183 -20.18 14.25 -5.66
C PHE A 183 -20.94 12.94 -5.41
N LEU A 184 -20.27 11.92 -4.89
CA LEU A 184 -20.86 10.58 -4.73
C LEU A 184 -21.31 10.32 -3.29
N ILE A 185 -20.69 10.97 -2.31
CA ILE A 185 -20.96 10.75 -0.89
C ILE A 185 -21.77 11.94 -0.38
N ARG A 186 -23.05 11.71 -0.07
CA ARG A 186 -23.86 12.68 0.66
C ARG A 186 -23.67 12.41 2.14
N PRO A 187 -22.98 13.25 2.90
CA PRO A 187 -23.03 13.15 4.36
C PRO A 187 -24.47 13.45 4.79
N SER A 188 -25.20 12.42 5.20
CA SER A 188 -26.49 12.56 5.88
C SER A 188 -26.23 13.12 7.28
N GLY A 189 -26.10 14.44 7.41
CA GLY A 189 -25.85 15.09 8.70
C GLY A 189 -25.42 16.57 8.59
N PRO A 190 -25.29 17.29 9.73
CA PRO A 190 -24.95 18.72 9.76
C PRO A 190 -23.52 19.04 9.27
N ALA A 191 -22.72 18.04 8.91
CA ALA A 191 -21.39 18.19 8.33
C ALA A 191 -21.47 18.39 6.80
N HIS A 192 -22.17 19.44 6.36
CA HIS A 192 -21.99 19.94 5.00
C HIS A 192 -20.62 20.61 4.93
N PHE A 193 -19.64 19.96 4.31
CA PHE A 193 -18.32 20.55 4.05
C PHE A 193 -18.42 21.38 2.76
N PRO A 194 -18.32 22.72 2.81
CA PRO A 194 -18.44 23.56 1.61
C PRO A 194 -17.37 23.17 0.57
N MET A 195 -17.76 23.15 -0.71
CA MET A 195 -16.85 22.81 -1.82
C MET A 195 -15.59 23.68 -1.81
N THR A 196 -15.76 24.96 -1.52
CA THR A 196 -14.67 25.95 -1.49
C THR A 196 -13.67 25.66 -0.38
N SER A 197 -14.10 25.28 0.82
CA SER A 197 -13.19 24.90 1.91
C SER A 197 -12.55 23.54 1.66
N ALA A 198 -13.26 22.59 1.05
CA ALA A 198 -12.71 21.30 0.61
C ALA A 198 -11.57 21.51 -0.37
N LEU A 199 -11.79 22.33 -1.39
CA LEU A 199 -10.78 22.59 -2.38
C LEU A 199 -9.59 23.37 -1.80
N MET A 200 -9.85 24.40 -0.99
CA MET A 200 -8.81 25.29 -0.47
C MET A 200 -7.99 24.68 0.68
N GLU A 201 -8.52 23.71 1.43
CA GLU A 201 -7.77 23.05 2.51
C GLU A 201 -7.23 21.68 2.08
N VAL A 202 -8.01 20.88 1.37
CA VAL A 202 -7.62 19.50 1.05
C VAL A 202 -6.61 19.46 -0.08
N VAL A 203 -6.77 20.28 -1.14
CA VAL A 203 -5.82 20.28 -2.27
C VAL A 203 -4.40 20.67 -1.87
N PRO A 204 -4.14 21.79 -1.15
CA PRO A 204 -2.77 22.11 -0.76
C PRO A 204 -2.19 21.11 0.23
N ASN A 205 -2.99 20.59 1.17
CA ASN A 205 -2.53 19.53 2.08
C ASN A 205 -2.17 18.24 1.32
N MET A 206 -2.97 17.84 0.32
CA MET A 206 -2.66 16.69 -0.53
C MET A 206 -1.41 16.96 -1.39
N LEU A 207 -1.27 18.14 -1.99
CA LEU A 207 -0.07 18.49 -2.75
C LEU A 207 1.20 18.46 -1.89
N LEU A 208 1.13 18.92 -0.65
CA LEU A 208 2.26 18.91 0.28
C LEU A 208 2.54 17.53 0.87
N LEU A 209 1.53 16.76 1.25
CA LEU A 209 1.69 15.48 1.92
C LEU A 209 1.89 14.31 0.95
N VAL A 210 1.46 14.47 -0.30
CA VAL A 210 1.53 13.45 -1.35
C VAL A 210 2.42 13.88 -2.51
N GLY A 211 2.15 15.05 -3.08
CA GLY A 211 2.85 15.55 -4.27
C GLY A 211 4.34 15.78 -4.03
N LEU A 212 4.67 16.47 -2.93
CA LEU A 212 6.05 16.79 -2.55
C LEU A 212 6.91 15.55 -2.28
N PRO A 213 6.53 14.59 -1.41
CA PRO A 213 7.34 13.38 -1.22
C PRO A 213 7.46 12.54 -2.49
N CYS A 214 6.39 12.45 -3.29
CA CYS A 214 6.44 11.75 -4.58
C CYS A 214 7.44 12.40 -5.55
N PHE A 215 7.43 13.73 -5.65
CA PHE A 215 8.40 14.48 -6.46
C PHE A 215 9.84 14.25 -5.96
N PHE A 216 10.07 14.34 -4.66
CA PHE A 216 11.39 14.09 -4.07
C PHE A 216 11.87 12.65 -4.30
N GLY A 217 10.98 11.66 -4.20
CA GLY A 217 11.30 10.27 -4.49
C GLY A 217 11.74 10.08 -5.94
N TRP A 218 11.02 10.68 -6.89
CA TRP A 218 11.39 10.66 -8.31
C TRP A 218 12.73 11.36 -8.58
N TRP A 219 12.93 12.54 -8.00
CA TRP A 219 14.15 13.32 -8.14
C TRP A 219 15.37 12.56 -7.59
N PHE A 220 15.24 12.02 -6.37
CA PHE A 220 16.32 11.28 -5.72
C PHE A 220 16.71 10.06 -6.57
N ARG A 221 15.74 9.39 -7.21
CA ARG A 221 16.04 8.27 -8.10
C ARG A 221 16.90 8.69 -9.29
N LYS A 222 16.57 9.80 -9.95
CA LYS A 222 17.38 10.32 -11.07
C LYS A 222 18.82 10.61 -10.65
N ALA A 223 19.04 11.05 -9.41
CA ALA A 223 20.37 11.34 -8.89
C ALA A 223 21.20 10.07 -8.61
N VAL A 224 20.56 8.95 -8.28
CA VAL A 224 21.24 7.69 -7.86
C VAL A 224 21.31 6.65 -8.99
N ALA A 225 20.34 6.63 -9.90
CA ALA A 225 20.26 5.67 -11.01
C ALA A 225 19.91 6.44 -12.31
N PRO A 226 20.91 7.04 -12.98
CA PRO A 226 20.70 7.80 -14.22
C PRO A 226 20.18 6.93 -15.37
#